data_AF-A0A1I4WD05-F1
#
_entry.id   AF-A0A1I4WD05-F1
#
_cell.length_a   1.000
_cell.length_b   1.000
_cell.length_c   1.000
_cell.angle_alpha   90.00
_cell.angle_beta   90.00
_cell.angle_gamma   90.00
#
_symmetry.space_group_name_H-M   'P 1'
#
loop_
_entity.id
_entity.type
_entity.pdbx_description
1 polymer ?
#
loop_
_entity_poly.entity_id
_entity_poly.type
_entity_poly.pdbx_seq_one_letter_code
_entity_poly.pdbx_strand_id
1 'polypeptide(L)'
;MQKTLQEEVTLSGIGLHTGKEVKLTIKPAKENTGFVFVRTDLEGHPQVEADVNYVVATERGTTLEKLGVKITTCEHLLAALVGCDVDNAILEMDASEPPILDGSSKFFVEAIESVGIVEQNIAREYLVIKEVLSYADPASGSEITIIPSDTYEVTTMVDFGTKVLGTQNATLKNISEFKDEISSARTFSFLHELEMLLDHGLIRGGDISNAIVYVDKDLTPETTEKLKKAFGKDNVSIRPNGILDNLTLNYPNEAARHKLLDVIGDLALAGVKIKGKVIANKPGHFVNTQFAKKLNRQWKLQKKKNVPDFDLNKEPVFDINGIMRLMPHRPPFLLIDKVLELSDSHVVGLKNVTMNEPFFVGHFPKEPVMPGVLQVEALAQTGGILVLASVPDPENYSTYFIKIDKVKFKKKVVPGDTIIFKIELIEPIRRGIVHMQGYGYVGGTVVVEAELMAQVAKNKVD
;
A
#
# COMPACT_ATOMS: atom_id res chain seq x y z
N MET A 1 -14.68 4.47 4.59
CA MET A 1 -14.45 3.33 5.50
C MET A 1 -13.78 2.18 4.75
N GLN A 2 -13.29 1.14 5.43
CA GLN A 2 -12.96 -0.12 4.76
C GLN A 2 -14.23 -0.76 4.19
N LYS A 3 -14.10 -1.60 3.16
CA LYS A 3 -15.20 -2.29 2.50
C LYS A 3 -14.93 -3.78 2.36
N THR A 4 -15.99 -4.56 2.42
CA THR A 4 -15.98 -6.00 2.14
C THR A 4 -17.22 -6.36 1.33
N LEU A 5 -17.35 -7.61 0.89
CA LEU A 5 -18.55 -8.07 0.20
C LEU A 5 -19.74 -8.08 1.16
N GLN A 6 -20.96 -7.87 0.64
CA GLN A 6 -22.17 -7.98 1.44
C GLN A 6 -22.57 -9.46 1.66
N GLU A 7 -22.47 -10.28 0.61
CA GLU A 7 -22.71 -11.74 0.65
C GLU A 7 -21.56 -12.48 -0.03
N GLU A 8 -21.48 -13.81 0.14
CA GLU A 8 -20.50 -14.62 -0.57
C GLU A 8 -20.95 -14.90 -2.01
N VAL A 9 -19.99 -15.02 -2.94
CA VAL A 9 -20.25 -15.36 -4.34
C VAL A 9 -19.27 -16.43 -4.83
N THR A 10 -19.77 -17.36 -5.64
CA THR A 10 -18.98 -18.47 -6.18
C THR A 10 -18.87 -18.39 -7.69
N LEU A 11 -17.67 -18.62 -8.21
CA LEU A 11 -17.41 -18.87 -9.63
C LEU A 11 -16.73 -20.23 -9.81
N SER A 12 -17.03 -20.90 -10.91
CA SER A 12 -16.37 -22.15 -11.30
C SER A 12 -15.77 -22.01 -12.69
N GLY A 13 -14.62 -22.64 -12.90
CA GLY A 13 -13.94 -22.65 -14.18
C GLY A 13 -12.69 -23.51 -14.14
N ILE A 14 -11.77 -23.26 -15.06
CA ILE A 14 -10.52 -24.02 -15.20
C ILE A 14 -9.35 -23.07 -14.96
N GLY A 15 -8.30 -23.52 -14.26
CA GLY A 15 -7.05 -22.77 -14.16
C GLY A 15 -6.29 -22.75 -15.49
N LEU A 16 -5.77 -21.59 -15.90
CA LEU A 16 -5.10 -21.41 -17.19
C LEU A 16 -3.93 -22.37 -17.38
N HIS A 17 -3.01 -22.40 -16.42
CA HIS A 17 -1.77 -23.15 -16.54
C HIS A 17 -1.92 -24.58 -16.03
N THR A 18 -2.63 -24.77 -14.92
CA THR A 18 -2.83 -26.08 -14.29
C THR A 18 -3.81 -26.95 -15.07
N GLY A 19 -4.78 -26.36 -15.77
CA GLY A 19 -5.86 -27.07 -16.45
C GLY A 19 -6.81 -27.80 -15.51
N LYS A 20 -6.77 -27.51 -14.21
CA LYS A 20 -7.65 -28.12 -13.21
C LYS A 20 -8.94 -27.32 -13.10
N GLU A 21 -10.06 -28.02 -12.92
CA GLU A 21 -11.29 -27.39 -12.47
C GLU A 21 -11.08 -26.77 -11.09
N VAL A 22 -11.67 -25.60 -10.88
CA VAL A 22 -11.60 -24.86 -9.64
C VAL A 22 -12.94 -24.18 -9.36
N LYS A 23 -13.37 -24.27 -8.11
CA LYS A 23 -14.45 -23.49 -7.52
C LYS A 23 -13.83 -22.43 -6.61
N LEU A 24 -13.95 -21.17 -7.02
CA LEU A 24 -13.57 -20.01 -6.22
C LEU A 24 -14.81 -19.46 -5.51
N THR A 25 -14.74 -19.27 -4.19
CA THR A 25 -15.75 -18.55 -3.41
C THR A 25 -15.13 -17.32 -2.75
N ILE A 26 -15.66 -16.15 -3.07
CA ILE A 26 -15.24 -14.85 -2.51
C ILE A 26 -16.20 -14.53 -1.37
N LYS A 27 -15.69 -14.40 -0.15
CA LYS A 27 -16.48 -14.22 1.07
C LYS A 27 -16.19 -12.89 1.75
N PRO A 28 -17.18 -12.31 2.45
CA PRO A 28 -16.93 -11.19 3.35
C PRO A 28 -15.85 -11.52 4.38
N ALA A 29 -15.07 -10.53 4.76
CA ALA A 29 -13.99 -10.67 5.73
C ALA A 29 -14.02 -9.55 6.77
N LYS A 30 -13.42 -9.80 7.94
CA LYS A 30 -13.34 -8.82 9.02
C LYS A 30 -12.42 -7.65 8.64
N GLU A 31 -12.58 -6.54 9.35
CA GLU A 31 -11.70 -5.38 9.25
C GLU A 31 -10.22 -5.77 9.37
N ASN A 32 -9.38 -5.12 8.57
CA ASN A 32 -7.93 -5.35 8.50
C ASN A 32 -7.49 -6.76 8.09
N THR A 33 -8.37 -7.57 7.51
CA THR A 33 -8.00 -8.90 6.99
C THR A 33 -7.15 -8.81 5.73
N GLY A 34 -7.42 -7.82 4.86
CA GLY A 34 -6.90 -7.81 3.49
C GLY A 34 -7.51 -8.92 2.63
N PHE A 35 -6.80 -9.32 1.58
CA PHE A 35 -7.19 -10.47 0.75
C PHE A 35 -6.44 -11.72 1.21
N VAL A 36 -7.17 -12.78 1.52
CA VAL A 36 -6.58 -14.03 2.03
C VAL A 36 -7.12 -15.21 1.25
N PHE A 37 -6.22 -15.93 0.59
CA PHE A 37 -6.53 -17.19 -0.08
C PHE A 37 -6.62 -18.33 0.90
N VAL A 38 -7.58 -19.24 0.70
CA VAL A 38 -7.80 -20.42 1.53
C VAL A 38 -7.93 -21.65 0.63
N ARG A 39 -7.01 -22.60 0.78
CA ARG A 39 -7.00 -23.85 -0.01
C ARG A 39 -7.86 -24.91 0.68
N THR A 40 -9.12 -24.98 0.30
CA THR A 40 -10.14 -25.88 0.88
C THR A 40 -9.95 -27.34 0.50
N ASP A 41 -9.18 -27.63 -0.56
CA ASP A 41 -8.82 -28.99 -0.97
C ASP A 41 -7.69 -29.61 -0.11
N LEU A 42 -7.02 -28.81 0.72
CA LEU A 42 -5.94 -29.26 1.59
C LEU A 42 -6.41 -29.39 3.05
N GLU A 43 -5.91 -30.41 3.75
CA GLU A 43 -6.21 -30.63 5.16
C GLU A 43 -5.86 -29.39 6.01
N GLY A 44 -6.79 -28.98 6.88
CA GLY A 44 -6.63 -27.81 7.73
C GLY A 44 -6.90 -26.46 7.05
N HIS A 45 -7.31 -26.45 5.78
CA HIS A 45 -7.67 -25.24 5.01
C HIS A 45 -6.64 -24.11 5.15
N PRO A 46 -5.37 -24.36 4.76
CA PRO A 46 -4.29 -23.40 4.97
C PRO A 46 -4.54 -22.09 4.23
N GLN A 47 -4.06 -21.01 4.84
CA GLN A 47 -4.29 -19.64 4.39
C GLN A 47 -3.01 -19.00 3.85
N VAL A 48 -3.12 -18.29 2.73
CA VAL A 48 -2.04 -17.50 2.10
C VAL A 48 -2.54 -16.08 1.91
N GLU A 49 -1.99 -15.12 2.66
CA GLU A 49 -2.33 -13.71 2.49
C GLU A 49 -1.79 -13.20 1.14
N ALA A 50 -2.52 -12.30 0.47
CA ALA A 50 -2.07 -11.60 -0.72
C ALA A 50 -1.02 -10.53 -0.35
N ASP A 51 0.16 -10.99 0.08
CA ASP A 51 1.29 -10.17 0.48
C ASP A 51 2.48 -10.46 -0.43
N VAL A 52 3.10 -9.41 -0.95
CA VAL A 52 4.26 -9.48 -1.83
C VAL A 52 5.46 -10.24 -1.23
N ASN A 53 5.52 -10.36 0.10
CA ASN A 53 6.55 -11.14 0.79
C ASN A 53 6.41 -12.66 0.56
N TYR A 54 5.26 -13.13 0.11
CA TYR A 54 5.02 -14.52 -0.26
C TYR A 54 5.21 -14.79 -1.76
N VAL A 55 5.54 -13.79 -2.58
CA VAL A 55 5.77 -14.01 -4.01
C VAL A 55 7.09 -14.77 -4.23
N VAL A 56 7.00 -15.96 -4.82
CA VAL A 56 8.14 -16.85 -5.09
C VAL A 56 8.48 -17.01 -6.58
N ALA A 57 7.52 -16.76 -7.47
CA ALA A 57 7.70 -16.87 -8.92
C ALA A 57 6.83 -15.84 -9.65
N THR A 58 7.31 -15.40 -10.82
CA THR A 58 6.66 -14.36 -11.65
C THR A 58 6.64 -14.71 -13.14
N GLU A 59 7.08 -15.91 -13.48
CA GLU A 59 7.08 -16.45 -14.83
C GLU A 59 5.64 -16.75 -15.26
N ARG A 60 5.13 -16.02 -16.25
CA ARG A 60 3.80 -16.23 -16.87
C ARG A 60 2.59 -16.06 -15.91
N GLY A 61 2.81 -15.43 -14.77
CA GLY A 61 1.80 -15.03 -13.79
C GLY A 61 2.43 -14.80 -12.42
N THR A 62 1.68 -14.32 -11.44
CA THR A 62 2.19 -14.11 -10.08
C THR A 62 1.86 -15.30 -9.19
N THR A 63 2.89 -15.86 -8.54
CA THR A 63 2.75 -17.03 -7.65
C THR A 63 3.13 -16.71 -6.22
N LEU A 64 2.17 -16.90 -5.31
CA LEU A 64 2.35 -16.82 -3.86
C LEU A 64 2.64 -18.20 -3.29
N GLU A 65 3.53 -18.28 -2.30
CA GLU A 65 3.77 -19.49 -1.52
C GLU A 65 3.96 -19.15 -0.04
N LYS A 66 3.21 -19.84 0.82
CA LYS A 66 3.37 -19.77 2.28
C LYS A 66 3.30 -21.17 2.86
N LEU A 67 4.34 -21.57 3.59
CA LEU A 67 4.45 -22.88 4.23
C LEU A 67 4.19 -24.06 3.25
N GLY A 68 4.68 -23.95 2.02
CA GLY A 68 4.52 -24.97 0.96
C GLY A 68 3.18 -24.94 0.21
N VAL A 69 2.25 -24.06 0.59
CA VAL A 69 0.96 -23.90 -0.08
C VAL A 69 1.06 -22.81 -1.14
N LYS A 70 0.75 -23.17 -2.40
CA LYS A 70 0.87 -22.28 -3.56
C LYS A 70 -0.48 -21.76 -4.05
N ILE A 71 -0.48 -20.48 -4.43
CA ILE A 71 -1.53 -19.81 -5.21
C ILE A 71 -0.87 -19.23 -6.45
N THR A 72 -1.28 -19.66 -7.64
CA THR A 72 -0.72 -19.21 -8.93
C THR A 72 -1.73 -18.33 -9.66
N THR A 73 -1.26 -17.37 -10.45
CA THR A 73 -2.11 -16.58 -11.38
C THR A 73 -3.23 -15.82 -10.66
N CYS A 74 -2.88 -15.14 -9.57
CA CYS A 74 -3.84 -14.41 -8.74
C CYS A 74 -4.16 -12.99 -9.25
N GLU A 75 -3.37 -12.46 -10.17
CA GLU A 75 -3.37 -11.06 -10.62
C GLU A 75 -4.74 -10.56 -11.10
N HIS A 76 -5.48 -11.33 -11.91
CA HIS A 76 -6.78 -10.87 -12.42
C HIS A 76 -7.83 -10.77 -11.32
N LEU A 77 -7.87 -11.75 -10.42
CA LEU A 77 -8.79 -11.73 -9.28
C LEU A 77 -8.47 -10.57 -8.33
N LEU A 78 -7.19 -10.33 -8.05
CA LEU A 78 -6.75 -9.20 -7.24
C LEU A 78 -7.08 -7.86 -7.90
N ALA A 79 -6.90 -7.74 -9.23
CA ALA A 79 -7.27 -6.56 -9.97
C ALA A 79 -8.77 -6.27 -9.89
N ALA A 80 -9.62 -7.30 -10.00
CA ALA A 80 -11.07 -7.18 -9.84
C ALA A 80 -11.46 -6.69 -8.43
N LEU A 81 -10.86 -7.25 -7.37
CA LEU A 81 -11.14 -6.83 -5.99
C LEU A 81 -10.76 -5.37 -5.74
N VAL A 82 -9.60 -4.93 -6.23
CA VAL A 82 -9.18 -3.52 -6.14
C VAL A 82 -10.09 -2.62 -6.98
N GLY A 83 -10.43 -3.04 -8.19
CA GLY A 83 -11.32 -2.33 -9.11
C GLY A 83 -12.74 -2.14 -8.57
N CYS A 84 -13.26 -3.11 -7.82
CA CYS A 84 -14.55 -3.04 -7.11
C CYS A 84 -14.46 -2.32 -5.76
N ASP A 85 -13.34 -1.68 -5.44
CA ASP A 85 -13.10 -0.96 -4.19
C ASP A 85 -13.22 -1.82 -2.91
N VAL A 86 -12.97 -3.14 -3.00
CA VAL A 86 -12.93 -4.05 -1.85
C VAL A 86 -11.62 -3.88 -1.08
N ASP A 87 -11.67 -3.95 0.26
CA ASP A 87 -10.48 -3.92 1.13
C ASP A 87 -10.21 -5.27 1.78
N ASN A 88 -11.26 -6.02 2.12
CA ASN A 88 -11.16 -7.28 2.85
C ASN A 88 -11.98 -8.38 2.18
N ALA A 89 -11.39 -9.54 1.90
CA ALA A 89 -12.08 -10.71 1.38
C ALA A 89 -11.34 -12.03 1.72
N ILE A 90 -12.10 -13.09 2.00
CA ILE A 90 -11.58 -14.46 2.04
C ILE A 90 -11.85 -15.11 0.68
N LEU A 91 -10.82 -15.71 0.09
CA LEU A 91 -10.83 -16.29 -1.25
C LEU A 91 -10.65 -17.82 -1.14
N GLU A 92 -11.75 -18.53 -0.93
CA GLU A 92 -11.76 -20.00 -0.81
C GLU A 92 -11.65 -20.66 -2.18
N MET A 93 -10.75 -21.63 -2.32
CA MET A 93 -10.47 -22.33 -3.58
C MET A 93 -10.22 -23.80 -3.30
N ASP A 94 -10.65 -24.68 -4.18
CA ASP A 94 -10.38 -26.13 -4.15
C ASP A 94 -9.25 -26.54 -5.14
N ALA A 95 -8.52 -25.57 -5.66
CA ALA A 95 -7.31 -25.78 -6.46
C ALA A 95 -6.29 -24.64 -6.24
N SER A 96 -5.08 -24.80 -6.77
CA SER A 96 -3.98 -23.85 -6.59
C SER A 96 -4.04 -22.60 -7.48
N GLU A 97 -4.97 -22.54 -8.42
CA GLU A 97 -5.05 -21.49 -9.44
C GLU A 97 -6.51 -21.01 -9.54
N PRO A 98 -6.80 -19.69 -9.53
CA PRO A 98 -8.14 -19.19 -9.79
C PRO A 98 -8.62 -19.58 -11.19
N PRO A 99 -9.95 -19.62 -11.44
CA PRO A 99 -10.45 -19.90 -12.77
C PRO A 99 -10.05 -18.78 -13.73
N ILE A 100 -9.59 -19.13 -14.94
CA ILE A 100 -9.20 -18.14 -15.95
C ILE A 100 -10.40 -17.39 -16.55
N LEU A 101 -11.57 -18.04 -16.57
CA LEU A 101 -12.80 -17.52 -17.17
C LEU A 101 -12.57 -17.13 -18.65
N ASP A 102 -12.72 -15.87 -19.02
CA ASP A 102 -12.40 -15.38 -20.37
C ASP A 102 -10.99 -14.78 -20.51
N GLY A 103 -10.16 -14.88 -19.47
CA GLY A 103 -8.83 -14.28 -19.42
C GLY A 103 -8.81 -12.81 -19.01
N SER A 104 -9.94 -12.23 -18.61
CA SER A 104 -10.03 -10.87 -18.08
C SER A 104 -10.48 -10.86 -16.61
N SER A 105 -10.72 -9.67 -16.05
CA SER A 105 -11.32 -9.50 -14.72
C SER A 105 -12.84 -9.39 -14.75
N LYS A 106 -13.46 -9.31 -15.93
CA LYS A 106 -14.88 -8.98 -16.13
C LYS A 106 -15.82 -9.83 -15.28
N PHE A 107 -15.69 -11.15 -15.36
CA PHE A 107 -16.59 -12.05 -14.65
C PHE A 107 -16.40 -12.03 -13.13
N PHE A 108 -15.18 -11.74 -12.64
CA PHE A 108 -14.97 -11.49 -11.21
C PHE A 108 -15.67 -10.20 -10.77
N VAL A 109 -15.59 -9.14 -11.57
CA VAL A 109 -16.28 -7.86 -11.30
C VAL A 109 -17.80 -8.07 -11.28
N GLU A 110 -18.36 -8.73 -12.29
CA GLU A 110 -19.81 -9.03 -12.37
C GLU A 110 -20.28 -9.84 -11.15
N ALA A 111 -19.50 -10.83 -10.71
CA ALA A 111 -19.81 -11.62 -9.53
C ALA A 111 -19.81 -10.77 -8.25
N ILE A 112 -18.79 -9.92 -8.04
CA ILE A 112 -18.72 -9.03 -6.87
C ILE A 112 -19.89 -8.03 -6.88
N GLU A 113 -20.24 -7.47 -8.04
CA GLU A 113 -21.37 -6.54 -8.16
C GLU A 113 -22.72 -7.22 -7.90
N SER A 114 -22.87 -8.49 -8.25
CA SER A 114 -24.13 -9.23 -8.06
C SER A 114 -24.52 -9.38 -6.59
N VAL A 115 -23.53 -9.44 -5.68
CA VAL A 115 -23.74 -9.53 -4.23
C VAL A 115 -23.59 -8.20 -3.52
N GLY A 116 -22.93 -7.21 -4.14
CA GLY A 116 -22.71 -5.89 -3.57
C GLY A 116 -21.58 -5.84 -2.52
N ILE A 117 -21.23 -4.61 -2.13
CA ILE A 117 -20.19 -4.33 -1.13
C ILE A 117 -20.78 -3.51 0.02
N VAL A 118 -20.26 -3.72 1.22
CA VAL A 118 -20.67 -3.03 2.44
C VAL A 118 -19.49 -2.35 3.12
N GLU A 119 -19.74 -1.18 3.70
CA GLU A 119 -18.75 -0.48 4.53
C GLU A 119 -18.60 -1.13 5.91
N GLN A 120 -17.39 -1.12 6.44
CA GLN A 120 -17.05 -1.58 7.79
C GLN A 120 -16.84 -0.38 8.72
N ASN A 121 -16.67 -0.61 10.03
CA ASN A 121 -16.63 0.46 11.04
C ASN A 121 -15.24 1.05 11.29
N ILE A 122 -14.26 0.71 10.45
CA ILE A 122 -12.91 1.28 10.51
C ILE A 122 -12.61 2.18 9.31
N ALA A 123 -11.88 3.27 9.57
CA ALA A 123 -11.36 4.13 8.52
C ALA A 123 -10.37 3.37 7.63
N ARG A 124 -10.41 3.66 6.33
CA ARG A 124 -9.46 3.10 5.37
C ARG A 124 -8.16 3.89 5.44
N GLU A 125 -7.05 3.18 5.52
CA GLU A 125 -5.73 3.76 5.40
C GLU A 125 -5.22 3.69 3.96
N TYR A 126 -4.37 4.64 3.58
CA TYR A 126 -3.77 4.70 2.25
C TYR A 126 -2.25 4.84 2.35
N LEU A 127 -1.55 4.14 1.46
CA LEU A 127 -0.18 4.49 1.12
C LEU A 127 -0.22 5.77 0.28
N VAL A 128 0.13 6.90 0.90
CA VAL A 128 0.17 8.21 0.23
C VAL A 128 1.57 8.44 -0.30
N ILE A 129 1.70 8.53 -1.61
CA ILE A 129 2.98 8.78 -2.26
C ILE A 129 3.34 10.25 -2.12
N LYS A 130 4.37 10.53 -1.30
CA LYS A 130 4.89 11.90 -1.07
C LYS A 130 6.09 12.25 -1.97
N GLU A 131 6.80 11.24 -2.44
CA GLU A 131 8.01 11.38 -3.26
C GLU A 131 7.97 10.39 -4.43
N VAL A 132 8.67 10.72 -5.51
CA VAL A 132 8.76 9.83 -6.68
C VAL A 132 9.51 8.54 -6.30
N LEU A 133 8.90 7.39 -6.58
CA LEU A 133 9.54 6.09 -6.45
C LEU A 133 9.59 5.42 -7.81
N SER A 134 10.77 4.95 -8.21
CA SER A 134 10.95 4.20 -9.45
C SER A 134 11.65 2.86 -9.23
N TYR A 135 11.44 1.93 -10.15
CA TYR A 135 12.20 0.70 -10.31
C TYR A 135 12.34 0.43 -11.81
N ALA A 136 13.54 0.04 -12.23
CA ALA A 136 13.83 -0.32 -13.61
C ALA A 136 14.62 -1.62 -13.62
N ASP A 137 14.27 -2.51 -14.55
CA ASP A 137 15.06 -3.69 -14.89
C ASP A 137 15.85 -3.41 -16.18
N PRO A 138 17.18 -3.22 -16.10
CA PRO A 138 18.00 -2.96 -17.27
C PRO A 138 18.00 -4.11 -18.29
N ALA A 139 17.70 -5.35 -17.87
CA ALA A 139 17.74 -6.51 -18.75
C ALA A 139 16.56 -6.55 -19.71
N SER A 140 15.34 -6.31 -19.21
CA SER A 140 14.13 -6.26 -20.05
C SER A 140 13.85 -4.86 -20.62
N GLY A 141 14.45 -3.81 -20.05
CA GLY A 141 14.09 -2.42 -20.33
C GLY A 141 12.73 -2.02 -19.74
N SER A 142 12.17 -2.84 -18.84
CA SER A 142 10.92 -2.57 -18.13
C SER A 142 11.16 -1.60 -16.99
N GLU A 143 10.27 -0.63 -16.84
CA GLU A 143 10.33 0.36 -15.76
C GLU A 143 8.95 0.64 -15.21
N ILE A 144 8.90 0.97 -13.92
CA ILE A 144 7.68 1.39 -13.25
C ILE A 144 8.03 2.50 -12.27
N THR A 145 7.26 3.59 -12.35
CA THR A 145 7.41 4.77 -11.52
C THR A 145 6.07 5.12 -10.91
N ILE A 146 6.06 5.59 -9.67
CA ILE A 146 4.90 6.22 -9.05
C ILE A 146 5.26 7.63 -8.63
N ILE A 147 4.37 8.57 -8.93
CA ILE A 147 4.49 9.98 -8.55
C ILE A 147 3.34 10.38 -7.62
N PRO A 148 3.51 11.43 -6.80
CA PRO A 148 2.43 11.93 -5.95
C PRO A 148 1.16 12.27 -6.74
N SER A 149 0.01 11.79 -6.26
CA SER A 149 -1.34 12.12 -6.74
C SER A 149 -2.34 11.83 -5.60
N ASP A 150 -3.42 12.60 -5.53
CA ASP A 150 -4.48 12.42 -4.53
C ASP A 150 -5.38 11.21 -4.82
N THR A 151 -5.30 10.68 -6.04
CA THR A 151 -6.08 9.55 -6.54
C THR A 151 -5.17 8.42 -7.02
N TYR A 152 -5.74 7.23 -7.22
CA TYR A 152 -5.01 6.11 -7.81
C TYR A 152 -5.18 6.14 -9.34
N GLU A 153 -4.10 6.49 -10.03
CA GLU A 153 -4.02 6.54 -11.49
C GLU A 153 -3.02 5.48 -11.97
N VAL A 154 -3.29 4.86 -13.12
CA VAL A 154 -2.35 3.93 -13.74
C VAL A 154 -2.26 4.22 -15.23
N THR A 155 -1.05 4.43 -15.74
CA THR A 155 -0.75 4.50 -17.17
C THR A 155 0.23 3.38 -17.50
N THR A 156 -0.09 2.60 -18.53
CA THR A 156 0.81 1.59 -19.08
C THR A 156 1.20 1.94 -20.51
N MET A 157 2.47 1.72 -20.84
CA MET A 157 2.99 1.72 -22.19
C MET A 157 3.53 0.33 -22.49
N VAL A 158 3.08 -0.23 -23.60
CA VAL A 158 3.43 -1.57 -24.05
C VAL A 158 4.16 -1.46 -25.37
N ASP A 159 5.36 -2.04 -25.42
CA ASP A 159 6.14 -2.20 -26.63
C ASP A 159 6.95 -3.50 -26.56
N PHE A 160 6.48 -4.50 -27.32
CA PHE A 160 7.11 -5.81 -27.44
C PHE A 160 8.04 -5.92 -28.67
N GLY A 161 8.31 -4.82 -29.38
CA GLY A 161 9.18 -4.83 -30.56
C GLY A 161 8.62 -5.61 -31.77
N THR A 162 7.36 -6.03 -31.73
CA THR A 162 6.70 -6.74 -32.84
C THR A 162 5.83 -5.78 -33.65
N LYS A 163 5.84 -5.94 -34.98
CA LYS A 163 5.00 -5.12 -35.87
C LYS A 163 3.51 -5.40 -35.70
N VAL A 164 3.16 -6.63 -35.28
CA VAL A 164 1.77 -7.09 -35.16
C VAL A 164 1.02 -6.38 -34.04
N LEU A 165 1.67 -6.18 -32.89
CA LEU A 165 1.07 -5.49 -31.76
C LEU A 165 1.35 -3.99 -31.80
N GLY A 166 2.57 -3.62 -32.24
CA GLY A 166 3.06 -2.25 -32.21
C GLY A 166 3.18 -1.70 -30.78
N THR A 167 3.39 -0.39 -30.69
CA THR A 167 3.37 0.33 -29.41
C THR A 167 1.94 0.71 -29.06
N GLN A 168 1.51 0.39 -27.85
CA GLN A 168 0.19 0.72 -27.34
C GLN A 168 0.30 1.39 -25.97
N ASN A 169 -0.68 2.21 -25.62
CA ASN A 169 -0.81 2.74 -24.27
C ASN A 169 -2.25 2.61 -23.77
N ALA A 170 -2.39 2.54 -22.45
CA ALA A 170 -3.67 2.62 -21.76
C ALA A 170 -3.51 3.50 -20.52
N THR A 171 -4.58 4.21 -20.15
CA THR A 171 -4.59 5.06 -18.95
C THR A 171 -5.91 4.88 -18.23
N LEU A 172 -5.84 4.68 -16.92
CA LEU A 172 -6.94 4.68 -15.98
C LEU A 172 -6.76 5.89 -15.07
N LYS A 173 -7.69 6.86 -15.12
CA LYS A 173 -7.57 8.11 -14.36
C LYS A 173 -8.12 7.98 -12.94
N ASN A 174 -9.04 7.05 -12.74
CA ASN A 174 -9.56 6.73 -11.42
C ASN A 174 -9.86 5.23 -11.35
N ILE A 175 -9.58 4.61 -10.20
CA ILE A 175 -9.90 3.20 -9.98
C ILE A 175 -11.39 2.89 -10.16
N SER A 176 -12.29 3.86 -9.95
CA SER A 176 -13.72 3.68 -10.18
C SER A 176 -14.09 3.41 -11.65
N GLU A 177 -13.22 3.78 -12.60
CA GLU A 177 -13.42 3.54 -14.04
C GLU A 177 -12.97 2.11 -14.44
N PHE A 178 -12.36 1.33 -13.53
CA PHE A 178 -11.76 0.03 -13.84
C PHE A 178 -12.74 -0.93 -14.49
N LYS A 179 -13.98 -0.98 -13.99
CA LYS A 179 -15.04 -1.84 -14.52
C LYS A 179 -15.25 -1.58 -16.01
N ASP A 180 -15.53 -0.33 -16.38
CA ASP A 180 -16.01 0.02 -17.71
C ASP A 180 -14.86 0.08 -18.73
N GLU A 181 -13.67 0.47 -18.28
CA GLU A 181 -12.53 0.71 -19.17
C GLU A 181 -11.56 -0.48 -19.23
N ILE A 182 -11.37 -1.23 -18.16
CA ILE A 182 -10.21 -2.15 -18.05
C ILE A 182 -10.63 -3.60 -17.82
N SER A 183 -11.71 -3.85 -17.08
CA SER A 183 -12.01 -5.18 -16.54
C SER A 183 -12.16 -6.27 -17.61
N SER A 184 -12.66 -5.93 -18.81
CA SER A 184 -12.86 -6.88 -19.92
C SER A 184 -11.67 -7.00 -20.88
N ALA A 185 -10.50 -6.44 -20.53
CA ALA A 185 -9.29 -6.63 -21.33
C ALA A 185 -8.67 -8.00 -21.05
N ARG A 186 -8.72 -8.88 -22.05
CA ARG A 186 -8.28 -10.28 -21.90
C ARG A 186 -6.78 -10.44 -22.04
N THR A 187 -6.28 -11.51 -21.42
CA THR A 187 -4.88 -11.91 -21.53
C THR A 187 -4.51 -12.27 -22.96
N PHE A 188 -3.22 -12.26 -23.25
CA PHE A 188 -2.69 -12.49 -24.58
C PHE A 188 -1.34 -13.17 -24.53
N SER A 189 -1.00 -13.83 -25.63
CA SER A 189 0.32 -14.43 -25.85
C SER A 189 0.73 -14.28 -27.31
N PHE A 190 2.03 -14.30 -27.55
CA PHE A 190 2.56 -14.40 -28.91
C PHE A 190 2.63 -15.86 -29.36
N LEU A 191 2.50 -16.09 -30.67
CA LEU A 191 2.50 -17.44 -31.22
C LEU A 191 3.77 -18.23 -30.89
N HIS A 192 4.94 -17.58 -30.92
CA HIS A 192 6.19 -18.26 -30.56
C HIS A 192 6.25 -18.72 -29.10
N GLU A 193 5.63 -17.97 -28.18
CA GLU A 193 5.57 -18.33 -26.77
C GLU A 193 4.59 -19.47 -26.54
N LEU A 194 3.43 -19.41 -27.21
CA LEU A 194 2.39 -20.43 -27.11
C LEU A 194 2.93 -21.82 -27.48
N GLU A 195 3.73 -21.94 -28.54
CA GLU A 195 4.37 -23.21 -28.90
C GLU A 195 5.28 -23.74 -27.80
N MET A 196 6.15 -22.88 -27.26
CA MET A 196 7.04 -23.28 -26.16
C MET A 196 6.24 -23.73 -24.94
N LEU A 197 5.14 -23.05 -24.63
CA LEU A 197 4.31 -23.36 -23.47
C LEU A 197 3.58 -24.70 -23.65
N LEU A 198 3.05 -24.97 -24.85
CA LEU A 198 2.44 -26.26 -25.19
C LEU A 198 3.47 -27.41 -25.09
N ASP A 199 4.69 -27.20 -25.59
CA ASP A 199 5.75 -28.22 -25.55
C ASP A 199 6.21 -28.53 -24.11
N HIS A 200 6.10 -27.57 -23.17
CA HIS A 200 6.37 -27.78 -21.74
C HIS A 200 5.13 -28.23 -20.94
N GLY A 201 3.99 -28.47 -21.62
CA GLY A 201 2.75 -28.90 -20.98
C GLY A 201 2.14 -27.85 -20.04
N LEU A 202 2.33 -26.56 -20.34
CA LEU A 202 1.66 -25.41 -19.72
C LEU A 202 0.44 -24.98 -20.56
N ILE A 203 -0.33 -24.01 -20.06
CA ILE A 203 -1.58 -23.53 -20.69
C ILE A 203 -2.58 -24.67 -20.94
N ARG A 204 -2.71 -25.63 -20.00
CA ARG A 204 -3.62 -26.77 -20.15
C ARG A 204 -5.09 -26.40 -20.12
N GLY A 205 -5.42 -25.26 -19.51
CA GLY A 205 -6.76 -24.66 -19.52
C GLY A 205 -6.90 -23.51 -20.52
N GLY A 206 -5.87 -23.23 -21.33
CA GLY A 206 -6.00 -22.25 -22.39
C GLY A 206 -6.91 -22.79 -23.48
N ASP A 207 -7.96 -22.05 -23.74
CA ASP A 207 -8.89 -22.32 -24.83
C ASP A 207 -8.89 -21.10 -25.76
N ILE A 208 -9.36 -21.29 -26.99
CA ILE A 208 -9.54 -20.19 -27.95
C ILE A 208 -10.36 -19.04 -27.40
N SER A 209 -11.21 -19.26 -26.40
CA SER A 209 -12.09 -18.23 -25.85
C SER A 209 -11.44 -17.36 -24.76
N ASN A 210 -10.27 -17.74 -24.22
CA ASN A 210 -9.73 -17.10 -23.01
C ASN A 210 -8.39 -16.38 -23.17
N ALA A 211 -7.78 -16.37 -24.36
CA ALA A 211 -6.58 -15.58 -24.63
C ALA A 211 -6.52 -15.09 -26.08
N ILE A 212 -6.02 -13.87 -26.28
CA ILE A 212 -5.73 -13.33 -27.62
C ILE A 212 -4.37 -13.85 -28.08
N VAL A 213 -4.28 -14.38 -29.30
CA VAL A 213 -3.01 -14.89 -29.85
C VAL A 213 -2.51 -13.96 -30.96
N TYR A 214 -1.41 -13.26 -30.70
CA TYR A 214 -0.73 -12.41 -31.69
C TYR A 214 0.26 -13.24 -32.50
N VAL A 215 0.10 -13.22 -33.83
CA VAL A 215 0.92 -14.00 -34.75
C VAL A 215 2.10 -13.15 -35.20
N ASP A 216 3.23 -13.37 -34.56
CA ASP A 216 4.48 -12.63 -34.79
C ASP A 216 5.53 -13.42 -35.60
N LYS A 217 5.17 -14.64 -36.01
CA LYS A 217 5.93 -15.49 -36.92
C LYS A 217 4.99 -16.25 -37.86
N ASP A 218 5.54 -16.79 -38.95
CA ASP A 218 4.75 -17.57 -39.91
C ASP A 218 4.19 -18.85 -39.28
N LEU A 219 2.94 -19.18 -39.62
CA LEU A 219 2.31 -20.46 -39.27
C LEU A 219 2.92 -21.57 -40.12
N THR A 220 3.71 -22.44 -39.48
CA THR A 220 4.16 -23.69 -40.12
C THR A 220 3.01 -24.71 -40.15
N PRO A 221 3.03 -25.71 -41.06
CA PRO A 221 2.06 -26.80 -41.04
C PRO A 221 2.02 -27.54 -39.69
N GLU A 222 3.19 -27.73 -39.06
CA GLU A 222 3.31 -28.36 -37.75
C GLU A 222 2.65 -27.51 -36.66
N THR A 223 2.95 -26.20 -36.62
CA THR A 223 2.31 -25.26 -35.70
C THR A 223 0.80 -25.28 -35.86
N THR A 224 0.32 -25.29 -37.11
CA THR A 224 -1.11 -25.27 -37.40
C THR A 224 -1.81 -26.51 -36.84
N GLU A 225 -1.24 -27.70 -37.00
CA GLU A 225 -1.78 -28.94 -36.42
C GLU A 225 -1.72 -28.93 -34.88
N LYS A 226 -0.65 -28.42 -34.27
CA LYS A 226 -0.57 -28.23 -32.81
C LYS A 226 -1.67 -27.30 -32.29
N LEU A 227 -1.91 -26.17 -32.96
CA LEU A 227 -2.95 -25.22 -32.59
C LEU A 227 -4.34 -25.83 -32.78
N LYS A 228 -4.63 -26.51 -33.90
CA LYS A 228 -5.91 -27.20 -34.11
C LYS A 228 -6.22 -28.19 -32.98
N LYS A 229 -5.21 -28.96 -32.56
CA LYS A 229 -5.34 -29.92 -31.45
C LYS A 229 -5.53 -29.22 -30.10
N ALA A 230 -4.74 -28.20 -29.80
CA ALA A 230 -4.82 -27.46 -28.54
C ALA A 230 -6.18 -26.74 -28.39
N PHE A 231 -6.72 -26.26 -29.50
CA PHE A 231 -7.94 -25.45 -29.56
C PHE A 231 -9.21 -26.22 -29.95
N GLY A 232 -9.11 -27.53 -30.20
CA GLY A 232 -10.24 -28.35 -30.60
C GLY A 232 -10.97 -27.87 -31.87
N LYS A 233 -10.26 -27.28 -32.85
CA LYS A 233 -10.83 -26.73 -34.08
C LYS A 233 -10.24 -27.37 -35.33
N ASP A 234 -11.09 -27.59 -36.35
CA ASP A 234 -10.67 -28.14 -37.64
C ASP A 234 -9.86 -27.15 -38.50
N ASN A 235 -10.03 -25.84 -38.26
CA ASN A 235 -9.34 -24.79 -38.99
C ASN A 235 -8.92 -23.62 -38.09
N VAL A 236 -7.76 -23.04 -38.40
CA VAL A 236 -7.17 -21.90 -37.72
C VAL A 236 -6.73 -20.90 -38.79
N SER A 237 -7.29 -19.68 -38.75
CA SER A 237 -6.98 -18.59 -39.68
C SER A 237 -6.33 -17.41 -38.96
N ILE A 238 -5.58 -16.60 -39.70
CA ILE A 238 -5.04 -15.31 -39.21
C ILE A 238 -5.87 -14.20 -39.83
N ARG A 239 -6.30 -13.24 -39.02
CA ARG A 239 -6.94 -12.01 -39.48
C ARG A 239 -5.92 -11.06 -40.12
N PRO A 240 -6.34 -10.10 -40.97
CA PRO A 240 -5.42 -9.15 -41.60
C PRO A 240 -4.59 -8.30 -40.62
N ASN A 241 -5.05 -8.15 -39.37
CA ASN A 241 -4.33 -7.47 -38.29
C ASN A 241 -3.29 -8.36 -37.57
N GLY A 242 -3.04 -9.58 -38.08
CA GLY A 242 -2.05 -10.52 -37.55
C GLY A 242 -2.46 -11.20 -36.24
N ILE A 243 -3.75 -11.18 -35.90
CA ILE A 243 -4.29 -11.91 -34.74
C ILE A 243 -4.90 -13.22 -35.24
N LEU A 244 -4.75 -14.29 -34.45
CA LEU A 244 -5.46 -15.52 -34.70
C LEU A 244 -6.98 -15.27 -34.71
N ASP A 245 -7.71 -15.91 -35.61
CA ASP A 245 -9.17 -15.79 -35.70
C ASP A 245 -9.87 -16.67 -34.65
N ASN A 246 -9.48 -16.48 -33.39
CA ASN A 246 -10.05 -17.15 -32.24
C ASN A 246 -11.02 -16.24 -31.48
N LEU A 247 -10.75 -14.92 -31.46
CA LEU A 247 -11.52 -13.92 -30.73
C LEU A 247 -11.59 -12.58 -31.48
N THR A 248 -12.62 -11.80 -31.18
CA THR A 248 -12.70 -10.38 -31.55
C THR A 248 -12.27 -9.52 -30.37
N LEU A 249 -11.37 -8.57 -30.63
CA LEU A 249 -10.90 -7.62 -29.62
C LEU A 249 -12.06 -6.79 -29.07
N ASN A 250 -12.10 -6.64 -27.76
CA ASN A 250 -12.99 -5.73 -27.04
C ASN A 250 -12.53 -4.28 -27.20
N TYR A 251 -11.20 -4.08 -27.32
CA TYR A 251 -10.59 -2.77 -27.49
C TYR A 251 -9.46 -2.81 -28.53
N PRO A 252 -9.25 -1.74 -29.33
CA PRO A 252 -8.11 -1.67 -30.24
C PRO A 252 -6.75 -1.80 -29.52
N ASN A 253 -6.66 -1.33 -28.27
CA ASN A 253 -5.48 -1.37 -27.41
C ASN A 253 -5.61 -2.38 -26.25
N GLU A 254 -6.33 -3.49 -26.47
CA GLU A 254 -6.66 -4.46 -25.42
C GLU A 254 -5.43 -5.02 -24.68
N ALA A 255 -4.31 -5.23 -25.38
CA ALA A 255 -3.07 -5.69 -24.75
C ALA A 255 -2.51 -4.68 -23.73
N ALA A 256 -2.55 -3.37 -24.03
CA ALA A 256 -2.13 -2.34 -23.08
C ALA A 256 -3.08 -2.23 -21.88
N ARG A 257 -4.40 -2.35 -22.12
CA ARG A 257 -5.41 -2.38 -21.05
C ARG A 257 -5.26 -3.60 -20.16
N HIS A 258 -4.95 -4.76 -20.73
CA HIS A 258 -4.68 -5.98 -19.96
C HIS A 258 -3.40 -5.84 -19.13
N LYS A 259 -2.34 -5.26 -19.68
CA LYS A 259 -1.13 -4.97 -18.88
C LYS A 259 -1.38 -3.96 -17.77
N LEU A 260 -2.32 -3.04 -17.94
CA LEU A 260 -2.78 -2.14 -16.88
C LEU A 260 -3.52 -2.93 -15.78
N LEU A 261 -4.40 -3.85 -16.17
CA LEU A 261 -5.07 -4.79 -15.27
C LEU A 261 -4.05 -5.59 -14.44
N ASP A 262 -3.04 -6.18 -15.09
CA ASP A 262 -1.95 -6.91 -14.42
C ASP A 262 -1.22 -6.04 -13.39
N VAL A 263 -0.89 -4.79 -13.75
CA VAL A 263 -0.23 -3.85 -12.84
C VAL A 263 -1.10 -3.58 -11.60
N ILE A 264 -2.41 -3.39 -11.76
CA ILE A 264 -3.31 -3.19 -10.61
C ILE A 264 -3.32 -4.43 -9.72
N GLY A 265 -3.44 -5.63 -10.31
CA GLY A 265 -3.45 -6.90 -9.60
C GLY A 265 -2.16 -7.17 -8.83
N ASP A 266 -1.02 -6.98 -9.46
CA ASP A 266 0.29 -7.20 -8.83
C ASP A 266 0.57 -6.16 -7.73
N LEU A 267 0.20 -4.89 -7.93
CA LEU A 267 0.39 -3.85 -6.92
C LEU A 267 -0.57 -3.99 -5.72
N ALA A 268 -1.68 -4.73 -5.86
CA ALA A 268 -2.54 -5.09 -4.74
C ALA A 268 -1.77 -5.85 -3.63
N LEU A 269 -0.72 -6.60 -4.01
CA LEU A 269 0.17 -7.33 -3.09
C LEU A 269 0.99 -6.41 -2.18
N ALA A 270 0.99 -5.09 -2.42
CA ALA A 270 1.54 -4.13 -1.47
C ALA A 270 0.79 -4.18 -0.11
N GLY A 271 -0.44 -4.69 -0.09
CA GLY A 271 -1.25 -4.91 1.11
C GLY A 271 -1.96 -3.66 1.64
N VAL A 272 -2.06 -2.61 0.81
CA VAL A 272 -2.72 -1.34 1.15
C VAL A 272 -3.13 -0.62 -0.13
N LYS A 273 -4.21 0.17 -0.07
CA LYS A 273 -4.62 1.03 -1.19
C LYS A 273 -3.65 2.19 -1.37
N ILE A 274 -3.45 2.57 -2.63
CA ILE A 274 -2.42 3.54 -3.03
C ILE A 274 -3.10 4.87 -3.41
N LYS A 275 -2.48 5.99 -3.03
CA LYS A 275 -2.74 7.31 -3.60
C LYS A 275 -1.47 7.79 -4.30
N GLY A 276 -1.53 7.85 -5.62
CA GLY A 276 -0.39 8.08 -6.48
C GLY A 276 -0.67 7.67 -7.91
N LYS A 277 0.11 8.22 -8.84
CA LYS A 277 0.02 7.91 -10.26
C LYS A 277 1.14 6.97 -10.68
N VAL A 278 0.77 5.75 -11.07
CA VAL A 278 1.67 4.74 -11.60
C VAL A 278 1.85 4.95 -13.10
N ILE A 279 3.10 4.93 -13.55
CA ILE A 279 3.50 4.97 -14.94
C ILE A 279 4.41 3.76 -15.15
N ALA A 280 3.94 2.78 -15.92
CA ALA A 280 4.68 1.55 -16.18
C ALA A 280 4.94 1.39 -17.67
N ASN A 281 6.20 1.18 -18.04
CA ASN A 281 6.64 1.01 -19.41
C ASN A 281 7.22 -0.40 -19.58
N LYS A 282 6.69 -1.14 -20.55
CA LYS A 282 6.89 -2.58 -20.73
C LYS A 282 6.66 -3.37 -19.43
N PRO A 283 5.53 -3.18 -18.73
CA PRO A 283 5.30 -3.83 -17.44
C PRO A 283 5.23 -5.35 -17.57
N GLY A 284 5.59 -6.03 -16.49
CA GLY A 284 5.48 -7.48 -16.33
C GLY A 284 5.57 -7.86 -14.86
N HIS A 285 5.10 -9.07 -14.52
CA HIS A 285 4.91 -9.49 -13.13
C HIS A 285 6.17 -9.38 -12.27
N PHE A 286 7.36 -9.65 -12.84
CA PHE A 286 8.63 -9.48 -12.12
C PHE A 286 8.83 -8.03 -11.66
N VAL A 287 8.82 -7.08 -12.59
CA VAL A 287 9.00 -5.65 -12.31
C VAL A 287 7.89 -5.12 -11.40
N ASN A 288 6.65 -5.50 -11.66
CA ASN A 288 5.51 -5.13 -10.82
C ASN A 288 5.69 -5.63 -9.39
N THR A 289 6.12 -6.88 -9.20
CA THR A 289 6.40 -7.48 -7.89
C THR A 289 7.55 -6.77 -7.18
N GLN A 290 8.66 -6.48 -7.86
CA GLN A 290 9.78 -5.75 -7.25
C GLN A 290 9.35 -4.36 -6.79
N PHE A 291 8.49 -3.70 -7.57
CA PHE A 291 7.91 -2.43 -7.19
C PHE A 291 6.90 -2.55 -6.05
N ALA A 292 6.03 -3.57 -6.04
CA ALA A 292 5.14 -3.86 -4.93
C ALA A 292 5.92 -4.12 -3.62
N LYS A 293 7.09 -4.77 -3.66
CA LYS A 293 8.00 -4.90 -2.50
C LYS A 293 8.48 -3.54 -2.01
N LYS A 294 8.83 -2.64 -2.92
CA LYS A 294 9.22 -1.26 -2.60
C LYS A 294 8.06 -0.49 -1.96
N LEU A 295 6.85 -0.59 -2.51
CA LEU A 295 5.64 0.01 -1.95
C LEU A 295 5.29 -0.55 -0.58
N ASN A 296 5.31 -1.87 -0.39
CA ASN A 296 5.07 -2.53 0.90
C ASN A 296 6.06 -2.06 1.96
N ARG A 297 7.34 -1.89 1.60
CA ARG A 297 8.34 -1.30 2.50
C ARG A 297 8.03 0.15 2.84
N GLN A 298 7.64 0.96 1.86
CA GLN A 298 7.25 2.36 2.10
C GLN A 298 6.00 2.46 2.98
N TRP A 299 5.02 1.59 2.76
CA TRP A 299 3.85 1.47 3.62
C TRP A 299 4.22 1.12 5.06
N LYS A 300 5.08 0.11 5.27
CA LYS A 300 5.60 -0.23 6.59
C LYS A 300 6.35 0.93 7.23
N LEU A 301 7.07 1.75 6.45
CA LEU A 301 7.73 2.95 6.95
C LEU A 301 6.73 4.05 7.31
N GLN A 302 5.70 4.28 6.49
CA GLN A 302 4.61 5.23 6.77
C GLN A 302 3.87 4.83 8.05
N LYS A 303 3.57 3.54 8.24
CA LYS A 303 2.97 3.01 9.48
C LYS A 303 3.89 3.08 10.69
N LYS A 304 5.19 2.81 10.52
CA LYS A 304 6.18 2.88 11.63
C LYS A 304 6.49 4.31 12.03
N LYS A 305 6.32 5.26 11.11
CA LYS A 305 6.50 6.67 11.39
C LYS A 305 5.30 7.16 12.19
N ASN A 306 5.42 7.13 13.52
CA ASN A 306 4.72 8.08 14.41
C ASN A 306 5.17 9.54 14.17
N VAL A 307 5.86 9.82 13.06
CA VAL A 307 6.28 11.17 12.68
C VAL A 307 4.98 11.92 12.38
N PRO A 308 4.67 13.01 13.12
CA PRO A 308 3.47 13.78 12.84
C PRO A 308 3.57 14.36 11.42
N ASP A 309 2.44 14.37 10.71
CA ASP A 309 2.32 14.97 9.39
C ASP A 309 1.72 16.36 9.59
N PHE A 310 2.56 17.39 9.62
CA PHE A 310 2.17 18.77 9.88
C PHE A 310 2.70 19.68 8.78
N ASP A 311 1.93 20.69 8.41
CA ASP A 311 2.33 21.69 7.43
C ASP A 311 3.13 22.81 8.10
N LEU A 312 4.42 22.92 7.75
CA LEU A 312 5.31 23.97 8.25
C LEU A 312 4.93 25.38 7.78
N ASN A 313 4.12 25.50 6.73
CA ASN A 313 3.67 26.79 6.20
C ASN A 313 2.36 27.25 6.84
N LYS A 314 1.67 26.38 7.59
CA LYS A 314 0.46 26.72 8.33
C LYS A 314 0.82 27.56 9.56
N GLU A 315 -0.03 28.52 9.90
CA GLU A 315 0.13 29.26 11.15
C GLU A 315 0.09 28.30 12.36
N PRO A 316 1.02 28.42 13.32
CA PRO A 316 1.04 27.56 14.50
C PRO A 316 -0.18 27.85 15.38
N VAL A 317 -0.71 26.80 16.04
CA VAL A 317 -1.79 26.93 17.03
C VAL A 317 -1.38 27.89 18.15
N PHE A 318 -0.15 27.74 18.66
CA PHE A 318 0.45 28.69 19.59
C PHE A 318 1.86 29.06 19.15
N ASP A 319 2.14 30.36 19.09
CA ASP A 319 3.48 30.90 19.07
C ASP A 319 4.08 30.96 20.48
N ILE A 320 5.31 31.44 20.62
CA ILE A 320 5.99 31.55 21.91
C ILE A 320 5.19 32.38 22.92
N ASN A 321 4.50 33.43 22.47
CA ASN A 321 3.70 34.29 23.34
C ASN A 321 2.44 33.56 23.83
N GLY A 322 1.79 32.77 22.96
CA GLY A 322 0.69 31.89 23.31
C GLY A 322 1.10 30.85 24.35
N ILE A 323 2.26 30.22 24.14
CA ILE A 323 2.81 29.24 25.09
C ILE A 323 3.10 29.88 26.45
N MET A 324 3.68 31.08 26.49
CA MET A 324 3.98 31.80 27.74
C MET A 324 2.72 32.24 28.51
N ARG A 325 1.58 32.40 27.83
CA ARG A 325 0.28 32.63 28.49
C ARG A 325 -0.29 31.36 29.12
N LEU A 326 -0.05 30.20 28.51
CA LEU A 326 -0.54 28.91 29.00
C LEU A 326 0.32 28.31 30.10
N MET A 327 1.65 28.39 29.96
CA MET A 327 2.60 27.74 30.87
C MET A 327 3.28 28.74 31.80
N PRO A 328 3.61 28.34 33.04
CA PRO A 328 4.39 29.16 33.97
C PRO A 328 5.88 29.27 33.60
N HIS A 329 6.40 28.33 32.80
CA HIS A 329 7.80 28.29 32.38
C HIS A 329 8.25 29.55 31.64
N ARG A 330 9.47 30.01 31.89
CA ARG A 330 10.09 31.17 31.24
C ARG A 330 11.50 30.85 30.76
N PRO A 331 12.02 31.52 29.71
CA PRO A 331 13.42 31.40 29.33
C PRO A 331 14.36 31.63 30.54
N PRO A 332 15.45 30.85 30.67
CA PRO A 332 15.96 29.86 29.69
C PRO A 332 15.38 28.44 29.83
N PHE A 333 14.34 28.23 30.66
CA PHE A 333 13.80 26.90 30.95
C PHE A 333 12.47 26.58 30.23
N LEU A 334 11.90 27.55 29.51
CA LEU A 334 10.86 27.31 28.52
C LEU A 334 11.52 26.79 27.23
N LEU A 335 11.28 25.52 26.89
CA LEU A 335 12.02 24.84 25.82
C LEU A 335 11.26 24.79 24.49
N ILE A 336 9.93 24.90 24.51
CA ILE A 336 9.08 24.79 23.32
C ILE A 336 8.86 26.17 22.70
N ASP A 337 9.10 26.26 21.38
CA ASP A 337 9.01 27.51 20.62
C ASP A 337 7.63 27.71 19.98
N LYS A 338 7.01 26.62 19.52
CA LYS A 338 5.70 26.62 18.84
C LYS A 338 4.91 25.35 19.14
N VAL A 339 3.59 25.46 19.07
CA VAL A 339 2.66 24.34 18.96
C VAL A 339 2.07 24.35 17.56
N LEU A 340 2.34 23.29 16.80
CA LEU A 340 1.95 23.16 15.39
C LEU A 340 0.56 22.54 15.26
N GLU A 341 0.23 21.58 16.13
CA GLU A 341 -1.08 20.93 16.18
C GLU A 341 -1.50 20.71 17.62
N LEU A 342 -2.80 20.78 17.86
CA LEU A 342 -3.41 20.54 19.16
C LEU A 342 -4.81 19.95 18.96
N SER A 343 -5.13 18.93 19.74
CA SER A 343 -6.45 18.32 19.82
C SER A 343 -6.75 17.91 21.26
N ASP A 344 -7.86 17.23 21.49
CA ASP A 344 -8.23 16.73 22.82
C ASP A 344 -7.33 15.57 23.31
N SER A 345 -6.62 14.89 22.39
CA SER A 345 -5.84 13.67 22.72
C SER A 345 -4.38 13.70 22.28
N HIS A 346 -3.96 14.70 21.52
CA HIS A 346 -2.58 14.82 21.05
C HIS A 346 -2.15 16.26 20.82
N VAL A 347 -0.84 16.47 20.83
CA VAL A 347 -0.18 17.76 20.57
C VAL A 347 1.12 17.56 19.80
N VAL A 348 1.44 18.52 18.94
CA VAL A 348 2.72 18.58 18.21
C VAL A 348 3.43 19.88 18.57
N GLY A 349 4.53 19.76 19.32
CA GLY A 349 5.40 20.87 19.71
C GLY A 349 6.66 20.94 18.85
N LEU A 350 7.27 22.12 18.76
CA LEU A 350 8.52 22.36 18.05
C LEU A 350 9.53 23.03 18.97
N LYS A 351 10.78 22.55 18.93
CA LYS A 351 11.95 23.21 19.51
C LYS A 351 13.05 23.36 18.47
N ASN A 352 13.55 24.57 18.31
CA ASN A 352 14.81 24.84 17.64
C ASN A 352 15.95 24.69 18.64
N VAL A 353 17.00 23.99 18.22
CA VAL A 353 18.20 23.78 19.02
C VAL A 353 19.26 24.74 18.53
N THR A 354 19.54 25.78 19.31
CA THR A 354 20.51 26.82 18.91
C THR A 354 21.80 26.72 19.72
N MET A 355 22.93 27.02 19.08
CA MET A 355 24.26 27.03 19.72
C MET A 355 24.33 27.99 20.92
N ASN A 356 23.45 28.99 20.95
CA ASN A 356 23.37 29.99 22.03
C ASN A 356 22.68 29.47 23.30
N GLU A 357 22.19 28.23 23.35
CA GLU A 357 21.55 27.70 24.55
C GLU A 357 22.58 27.46 25.67
N PRO A 358 22.27 27.86 26.92
CA PRO A 358 23.27 27.96 27.99
C PRO A 358 23.90 26.62 28.38
N PHE A 359 23.20 25.51 28.15
CA PHE A 359 23.73 24.19 28.47
C PHE A 359 24.86 23.74 27.52
N PHE A 360 25.00 24.30 26.31
CA PHE A 360 26.11 23.95 25.41
C PHE A 360 27.46 24.47 25.92
N VAL A 361 27.45 25.50 26.78
CA VAL A 361 28.67 26.05 27.39
C VAL A 361 29.36 25.02 28.29
N GLY A 362 28.59 24.17 28.99
CA GLY A 362 29.10 23.29 30.04
C GLY A 362 28.88 21.78 29.83
N HIS A 363 27.95 21.37 28.96
CA HIS A 363 27.63 19.94 28.78
C HIS A 363 28.76 19.18 28.06
N PHE A 364 29.11 19.60 26.84
CA PHE A 364 30.23 19.07 26.06
C PHE A 364 30.82 20.16 25.13
N PRO A 365 31.76 20.99 25.61
CA PRO A 365 32.19 22.20 24.89
C PRO A 365 32.82 21.96 23.51
N LYS A 366 33.46 20.79 23.30
CA LYS A 366 34.10 20.41 22.03
C LYS A 366 33.20 19.58 21.12
N GLU A 367 32.04 19.15 21.63
CA GLU A 367 31.09 18.30 20.91
C GLU A 367 29.67 18.64 21.37
N PRO A 368 29.12 19.78 20.95
CA PRO A 368 27.86 20.29 21.47
C PRO A 368 26.71 19.31 21.18
N VAL A 369 26.14 18.75 22.25
CA VAL A 369 24.99 17.84 22.21
C VAL A 369 23.95 18.29 23.22
N MET A 370 22.68 18.34 22.83
CA MET A 370 21.58 18.70 23.74
C MET A 370 21.42 17.59 24.79
N PRO A 371 21.47 17.91 26.11
CA PRO A 371 21.28 16.93 27.17
C PRO A 371 19.98 16.14 27.00
N GLY A 372 20.06 14.80 27.11
CA GLY A 372 18.88 13.94 26.98
C GLY A 372 17.76 14.29 27.96
N VAL A 373 18.12 14.67 29.19
CA VAL A 373 17.15 15.13 30.20
C VAL A 373 16.38 16.37 29.77
N LEU A 374 16.98 17.29 29.00
CA LEU A 374 16.28 18.45 28.46
C LEU A 374 15.40 18.10 27.27
N GLN A 375 15.73 17.04 26.52
CA GLN A 375 14.83 16.51 25.50
C GLN A 375 13.57 15.89 26.15
N VAL A 376 13.73 15.20 27.29
CA VAL A 376 12.60 14.67 28.07
C VAL A 376 11.78 15.80 28.72
N GLU A 377 12.43 16.84 29.25
CA GLU A 377 11.76 18.03 29.75
C GLU A 377 10.96 18.75 28.64
N ALA A 378 11.50 18.86 27.44
CA ALA A 378 10.78 19.43 26.31
C ALA A 378 9.56 18.58 25.90
N LEU A 379 9.68 17.23 25.90
CA LEU A 379 8.54 16.32 25.76
C LEU A 379 7.50 16.59 26.86
N ALA A 380 7.93 16.78 28.10
CA ALA A 380 7.08 17.09 29.25
C ALA A 380 6.28 18.38 29.05
N GLN A 381 6.96 19.47 28.69
CA GLN A 381 6.35 20.77 28.45
C GLN A 381 5.35 20.69 27.30
N THR A 382 5.69 19.96 26.24
CA THR A 382 4.76 19.72 25.12
C THR A 382 3.50 19.01 25.61
N GLY A 383 3.63 17.92 26.39
CA GLY A 383 2.49 17.23 26.99
C GLY A 383 1.73 18.07 28.02
N GLY A 384 2.41 18.93 28.76
CA GLY A 384 1.80 19.90 29.68
C GLY A 384 0.88 20.88 28.94
N ILE A 385 1.28 21.34 27.75
CA ILE A 385 0.44 22.22 26.91
C ILE A 385 -0.86 21.52 26.49
N LEU A 386 -0.80 20.24 26.09
CA LEU A 386 -2.01 19.46 25.76
C LEU A 386 -3.04 19.50 26.90
N VAL A 387 -2.56 19.33 28.12
CA VAL A 387 -3.41 19.24 29.29
C VAL A 387 -3.90 20.63 29.72
N LEU A 388 -3.01 21.61 29.79
CA LEU A 388 -3.37 22.97 30.21
C LEU A 388 -4.34 23.63 29.23
N ALA A 389 -4.22 23.35 27.92
CA ALA A 389 -5.18 23.84 26.95
C ALA A 389 -6.60 23.28 27.12
N SER A 390 -6.78 22.19 27.87
CA SER A 390 -8.08 21.57 28.14
C SER A 390 -8.79 22.11 29.39
N VAL A 391 -8.15 22.96 30.19
CA VAL A 391 -8.74 23.56 31.41
C VAL A 391 -9.08 25.05 31.21
N PRO A 392 -10.14 25.58 31.86
CA PRO A 392 -10.61 26.94 31.61
C PRO A 392 -9.70 28.04 32.19
N ASP A 393 -8.95 27.75 33.26
CA ASP A 393 -8.05 28.67 33.97
C ASP A 393 -6.62 28.09 34.09
N PRO A 394 -5.91 27.84 32.95
CA PRO A 394 -4.64 27.12 32.92
C PRO A 394 -3.54 27.71 33.80
N GLU A 395 -3.52 29.03 33.98
CA GLU A 395 -2.58 29.75 34.84
C GLU A 395 -2.64 29.31 36.31
N ASN A 396 -3.76 28.72 36.73
CA ASN A 396 -3.97 28.24 38.10
C ASN A 396 -3.62 26.75 38.27
N TYR A 397 -3.04 26.09 37.26
CA TYR A 397 -2.64 24.69 37.36
C TYR A 397 -1.16 24.50 37.11
N SER A 398 -0.60 23.49 37.79
CA SER A 398 0.74 22.98 37.54
C SER A 398 0.66 21.50 37.22
N THR A 399 1.46 21.07 36.25
CA THR A 399 1.67 19.66 35.90
C THR A 399 2.96 19.17 36.54
N TYR A 400 2.86 18.20 37.43
CA TYR A 400 3.99 17.58 38.12
C TYR A 400 4.22 16.16 37.63
N PHE A 401 5.47 15.79 37.40
CA PHE A 401 5.82 14.42 37.05
C PHE A 401 5.53 13.43 38.18
N ILE A 402 4.88 12.33 37.84
CA ILE A 402 4.74 11.16 38.71
C ILE A 402 5.76 10.09 38.30
N LYS A 403 5.81 9.79 37.00
CA LYS A 403 6.61 8.68 36.46
C LYS A 403 7.10 9.01 35.06
N ILE A 404 8.33 8.60 34.79
CA ILE A 404 8.92 8.60 33.45
C ILE A 404 9.41 7.17 33.22
N ASP A 405 8.96 6.52 32.14
CA ASP A 405 9.27 5.13 31.82
C ASP A 405 9.66 4.98 30.35
N LYS A 406 10.31 3.86 30.01
CA LYS A 406 10.69 3.44 28.65
C LYS A 406 11.45 4.52 27.85
N VAL A 407 12.22 5.37 28.54
CA VAL A 407 12.99 6.43 27.89
C VAL A 407 14.11 5.85 27.05
N LYS A 408 14.20 6.27 25.79
CA LYS A 408 15.29 5.91 24.89
C LYS A 408 15.79 7.13 24.13
N PHE A 409 17.11 7.28 24.08
CA PHE A 409 17.80 8.26 23.23
C PHE A 409 18.42 7.51 22.05
N LYS A 410 17.99 7.83 20.84
CA LYS A 410 18.34 7.05 19.63
C LYS A 410 19.43 7.70 18.79
N LYS A 411 19.49 9.04 18.78
CA LYS A 411 20.47 9.80 18.00
C LYS A 411 20.84 11.08 18.73
N LYS A 412 22.07 11.57 18.50
CA LYS A 412 22.51 12.88 19.00
C LYS A 412 21.65 13.98 18.39
N VAL A 413 21.32 14.97 19.21
CA VAL A 413 20.70 16.22 18.81
C VAL A 413 21.72 17.33 19.01
N VAL A 414 21.97 18.11 17.97
CA VAL A 414 23.06 19.09 17.92
C VAL A 414 22.52 20.49 17.55
N PRO A 415 23.29 21.56 17.78
CA PRO A 415 22.92 22.89 17.30
C PRO A 415 22.61 22.91 15.80
N GLY A 416 21.52 23.58 15.42
CA GLY A 416 21.00 23.62 14.05
C GLY A 416 19.86 22.64 13.80
N ASP A 417 19.66 21.64 14.66
CA ASP A 417 18.52 20.74 14.56
C ASP A 417 17.20 21.44 14.96
N THR A 418 16.11 21.03 14.32
CA THR A 418 14.75 21.28 14.79
C THR A 418 14.17 19.96 15.29
N ILE A 419 13.81 19.92 16.56
CA ILE A 419 13.12 18.77 17.16
C ILE A 419 11.62 19.01 17.10
N ILE A 420 10.89 18.04 16.56
CA ILE A 420 9.45 17.98 16.59
C ILE A 420 9.03 16.97 17.64
N PHE A 421 8.23 17.40 18.61
CA PHE A 421 7.70 16.55 19.66
C PHE A 421 6.25 16.19 19.35
N LYS A 422 5.94 14.90 19.27
CA LYS A 422 4.57 14.39 19.18
C LYS A 422 4.22 13.71 20.50
N ILE A 423 3.17 14.17 21.16
CA ILE A 423 2.65 13.57 22.40
C ILE A 423 1.21 13.14 22.17
N GLU A 424 0.88 11.92 22.60
CA GLU A 424 -0.48 11.35 22.55
C GLU A 424 -0.86 10.81 23.92
N LEU A 425 -2.13 10.98 24.33
CA LEU A 425 -2.67 10.33 25.52
C LEU A 425 -2.75 8.82 25.29
N ILE A 426 -2.19 8.03 26.23
CA ILE A 426 -2.34 6.56 26.23
C ILE A 426 -3.74 6.16 26.70
N GLU A 427 -4.29 6.94 27.63
CA GLU A 427 -5.61 6.75 28.21
C GLU A 427 -6.26 8.10 28.56
N PRO A 428 -7.59 8.19 28.66
CA PRO A 428 -8.27 9.41 29.05
C PRO A 428 -7.82 9.91 30.42
N ILE A 429 -7.72 11.24 30.58
CA ILE A 429 -7.32 11.88 31.83
C ILE A 429 -8.33 11.52 32.94
N ARG A 430 -7.83 11.00 34.08
CA ARG A 430 -8.67 10.59 35.22
C ARG A 430 -8.09 11.10 36.51
N ARG A 431 -8.92 11.78 37.32
CA ARG A 431 -8.52 12.32 38.64
C ARG A 431 -7.26 13.20 38.58
N GLY A 432 -7.11 13.96 37.49
CA GLY A 432 -5.93 14.79 37.25
C GLY A 432 -4.66 14.02 36.86
N ILE A 433 -4.73 12.69 36.70
CA ILE A 433 -3.62 11.88 36.21
C ILE A 433 -3.67 11.83 34.68
N VAL A 434 -2.53 12.13 34.08
CA VAL A 434 -2.32 12.19 32.65
C VAL A 434 -1.23 11.18 32.31
N HIS A 435 -1.50 10.33 31.33
CA HIS A 435 -0.58 9.30 30.90
C HIS A 435 -0.40 9.37 29.38
N MET A 436 0.84 9.56 28.95
CA MET A 436 1.19 9.99 27.60
C MET A 436 2.34 9.17 27.01
N GLN A 437 2.27 8.92 25.72
CA GLN A 437 3.38 8.44 24.93
C GLN A 437 3.95 9.63 24.13
N GLY A 438 5.26 9.86 24.28
CA GLY A 438 5.95 10.95 23.61
C GLY A 438 7.07 10.47 22.68
N TYR A 439 7.24 11.18 21.57
CA TYR A 439 8.32 10.98 20.60
C TYR A 439 8.89 12.34 20.16
N GLY A 440 10.21 12.45 20.08
CA GLY A 440 10.92 13.57 19.48
C GLY A 440 11.58 13.16 18.17
N TYR A 441 11.49 14.01 17.14
CA TYR A 441 11.97 13.75 15.79
C TYR A 441 12.90 14.86 15.29
N VAL A 442 13.99 14.49 14.62
CA VAL A 442 14.81 15.40 13.80
C VAL A 442 14.86 14.84 12.38
N GLY A 443 14.40 15.62 11.39
CA GLY A 443 14.34 15.17 9.99
C GLY A 443 13.57 13.86 9.79
N GLY A 444 12.47 13.67 10.53
CA GLY A 444 11.65 12.44 10.51
C GLY A 444 12.29 11.22 11.18
N THR A 445 13.46 11.35 11.80
CA THR A 445 14.11 10.28 12.58
C THR A 445 13.82 10.48 14.07
N VAL A 446 13.37 9.43 14.77
CA VAL A 446 13.18 9.49 16.24
C VAL A 446 14.53 9.71 16.92
N VAL A 447 14.65 10.78 17.70
CA VAL A 447 15.84 11.11 18.51
C VAL A 447 15.63 10.78 19.99
N VAL A 448 14.40 10.94 20.49
CA VAL A 448 13.98 10.58 21.85
C VAL A 448 12.58 9.94 21.85
N GLU A 449 12.33 8.99 22.74
CA GLU A 449 10.97 8.49 23.05
C GLU A 449 10.84 8.25 24.55
N ALA A 450 9.66 8.49 25.12
CA ALA A 450 9.37 8.29 26.54
C ALA A 450 7.87 8.07 26.80
N GLU A 451 7.56 7.27 27.81
CA GLU A 451 6.22 7.17 28.41
C GLU A 451 6.20 8.08 29.66
N LEU A 452 5.29 9.05 29.68
CA LEU A 452 5.24 10.11 30.68
C LEU A 452 3.92 10.03 31.46
N MET A 453 4.00 10.05 32.79
CA MET A 453 2.85 10.18 33.66
C MET A 453 2.99 11.41 34.55
N ALA A 454 1.98 12.27 34.53
CA ALA A 454 1.95 13.52 35.28
C ALA A 454 0.64 13.69 36.04
N GLN A 455 0.68 14.49 37.10
CA GLN A 455 -0.48 14.95 37.85
C GLN A 455 -0.69 16.44 37.61
N VAL A 456 -1.91 16.79 37.19
CA VAL A 456 -2.39 18.16 37.15
C VAL A 456 -2.94 18.51 38.53
N ALA A 457 -2.37 19.52 39.15
CA ALA A 457 -2.83 20.02 40.44
C ALA A 457 -3.13 21.51 40.34
N LYS A 458 -4.22 21.94 40.98
CA LYS A 458 -4.51 23.37 41.12
C LYS A 458 -3.47 23.99 42.05
N ASN A 459 -2.88 25.09 41.64
CA ASN A 459 -1.94 25.87 42.42
C ASN A 459 -2.64 26.29 43.72
N LYS A 460 -1.93 26.17 44.85
CA LYS A 460 -2.43 26.76 46.10
C LYS A 460 -2.40 28.27 45.93
N VAL A 461 -3.55 28.90 46.14
CA VAL A 461 -3.62 30.35 46.33
C VAL A 461 -3.03 30.60 47.71
N ASP A 462 -1.89 31.28 47.77
CA ASP A 462 -1.35 31.81 49.04
C ASP A 462 -2.28 32.87 49.63
#